data_AF-A0A963D6X1-F1
#
_entry.id   AF-A0A963D6X1-F1
#
_cell.length_a   1.000
_cell.length_b   1.000
_cell.length_c   1.000
_cell.angle_alpha   90.00
_cell.angle_beta   90.00
_cell.angle_gamma   90.00
#
_symmetry.space_group_name_H-M   'P 1'
#
loop_
_entity.id
_entity.type
_entity.pdbx_description
1 polymer ?
#
loop_
_entity_poly.entity_id
_entity_poly.type
_entity_poly.pdbx_seq_one_letter_code
_entity_poly.pdbx_strand_id
1 'polypeptide(L)'
;MTRPRQAPIVEELEPRILYSADLMPLSTPGAVESASTLAAGTEQLGVRHELVFVDAGVDDADTLIGALFDDTEGDAGVLREVIRIGADEDGIAVISQALEGRTDVAAVHILSHGSAGRVELGATALSGETLFARAAQIASWGDALSADADVLLYGCDVAASADGRALVGGLAQLTGADVAASDDLTGAAALGGDWELE
;
A
#
# COMPACT_ATOMS: atom_id res chain seq x y z
N MET A 1 -14.13 -47.29 18.62
CA MET A 1 -15.46 -46.81 18.18
C MET A 1 -15.28 -45.45 17.55
N THR A 2 -15.14 -45.43 16.24
CA THR A 2 -14.72 -44.28 15.42
C THR A 2 -15.98 -43.56 14.92
N ARG A 3 -16.18 -42.29 15.29
CA ARG A 3 -17.29 -41.49 14.72
C ARG A 3 -16.89 -41.02 13.31
N PRO A 4 -17.72 -41.24 12.28
CA PRO A 4 -17.44 -40.71 10.95
C PRO A 4 -17.57 -39.18 10.97
N ARG A 5 -16.59 -38.49 10.36
CA ARG A 5 -16.67 -37.05 10.08
C ARG A 5 -17.67 -36.83 8.94
N GLN A 6 -18.68 -36.02 9.21
CA GLN A 6 -19.74 -35.67 8.28
C GLN A 6 -19.17 -34.75 7.20
N ALA A 7 -19.37 -35.09 5.92
CA ALA A 7 -18.96 -34.25 4.80
C ALA A 7 -19.82 -32.98 4.73
N PRO A 8 -19.26 -31.82 4.33
CA PRO A 8 -20.04 -30.60 4.18
C PRO A 8 -21.09 -30.75 3.07
N ILE A 9 -22.30 -30.28 3.37
CA ILE A 9 -23.42 -30.24 2.42
C ILE A 9 -23.25 -28.94 1.62
N VAL A 10 -23.09 -29.04 0.31
CA VAL A 10 -23.09 -27.87 -0.58
C VAL A 10 -24.55 -27.53 -0.86
N GLU A 11 -25.04 -26.42 -0.33
CA GLU A 11 -26.31 -25.82 -0.75
C GLU A 11 -26.04 -24.88 -1.93
N GLU A 12 -26.61 -25.20 -3.10
CA GLU A 12 -26.62 -24.30 -4.25
C GLU A 12 -27.61 -23.15 -3.98
N LEU A 13 -27.09 -21.93 -3.88
CA LEU A 13 -27.90 -20.71 -3.77
C LEU A 13 -28.74 -20.55 -5.04
N GLU A 14 -30.05 -20.45 -4.86
CA GLU A 14 -31.07 -20.47 -5.92
C GLU A 14 -30.80 -19.47 -7.06
N PRO A 15 -30.97 -19.86 -8.34
CA PRO A 15 -30.84 -18.92 -9.45
C PRO A 15 -32.01 -17.94 -9.45
N ARG A 16 -31.72 -16.64 -9.26
CA ARG A 16 -32.72 -15.58 -9.39
C ARG A 16 -33.07 -15.39 -10.88
N ILE A 17 -34.26 -15.84 -11.27
CA ILE A 17 -34.92 -15.42 -12.50
C ILE A 17 -36.00 -14.37 -12.15
N LEU A 18 -36.30 -13.51 -13.13
CA LEU A 18 -37.50 -12.66 -13.35
C LEU A 18 -37.36 -11.18 -12.91
N TYR A 19 -37.83 -10.18 -13.68
CA TYR A 19 -38.53 -10.14 -14.97
C TYR A 19 -38.44 -8.71 -15.54
N SER A 20 -38.44 -8.58 -16.87
CA SER A 20 -38.58 -7.31 -17.58
C SER A 20 -39.91 -6.61 -17.25
N ALA A 21 -39.87 -5.29 -17.15
CA ALA A 21 -41.05 -4.46 -17.31
C ALA A 21 -40.73 -3.35 -18.33
N ASP A 22 -41.02 -3.62 -19.59
CA ASP A 22 -41.30 -2.58 -20.57
C ASP A 22 -42.68 -2.00 -20.23
N LEU A 23 -42.72 -0.72 -19.87
CA LEU A 23 -43.95 0.08 -19.80
C LEU A 23 -43.66 1.52 -20.27
N MET A 24 -43.91 1.79 -21.55
CA MET A 24 -44.37 3.10 -22.03
C MET A 24 -45.91 3.13 -21.94
N PRO A 25 -46.60 4.29 -21.68
CA PRO A 25 -46.59 5.42 -22.63
C PRO A 25 -46.85 6.88 -22.12
N LEU A 26 -46.43 7.84 -22.95
CA LEU A 26 -47.02 9.15 -23.36
C LEU A 26 -47.39 10.30 -22.37
N SER A 27 -46.72 11.44 -22.59
CA SER A 27 -47.20 12.86 -22.65
C SER A 27 -47.27 13.76 -21.40
N THR A 28 -46.34 14.75 -21.32
CA THR A 28 -46.55 16.23 -21.42
C THR A 28 -45.22 16.98 -21.20
N PRO A 29 -44.96 18.16 -21.81
CA PRO A 29 -43.72 18.90 -21.63
C PRO A 29 -43.82 19.88 -20.45
N GLY A 30 -42.96 19.71 -19.45
CA GLY A 30 -42.87 20.60 -18.31
C GLY A 30 -41.53 20.42 -17.62
N ALA A 31 -40.69 21.45 -17.68
CA ALA A 31 -39.31 21.47 -17.24
C ALA A 31 -39.14 21.15 -15.74
N VAL A 32 -38.19 20.25 -15.44
CA VAL A 32 -37.14 20.38 -14.41
C VAL A 32 -36.11 19.28 -14.65
N GLU A 33 -35.07 19.58 -15.44
CA GLU A 33 -33.86 18.75 -15.47
C GLU A 33 -33.05 19.00 -14.20
N SER A 34 -33.02 18.01 -13.33
CA SER A 34 -31.91 17.76 -12.41
C SER A 34 -31.86 16.26 -12.18
N ALA A 35 -31.50 15.54 -13.24
CA ALA A 35 -31.00 14.19 -13.08
C ALA A 35 -29.60 14.32 -12.47
N SER A 36 -29.55 14.28 -11.13
CA SER A 36 -28.32 13.94 -10.43
C SER A 36 -28.08 12.46 -10.71
N THR A 37 -27.46 12.19 -11.85
CA THR A 37 -26.92 10.90 -12.19
C THR A 37 -25.86 10.59 -11.15
N LEU A 38 -26.24 9.84 -10.10
CA LEU A 38 -25.29 9.04 -9.34
C LEU A 38 -24.75 8.02 -10.33
N ALA A 39 -23.72 8.42 -11.07
CA ALA A 39 -22.72 7.50 -11.54
C ALA A 39 -22.12 6.93 -10.25
N ALA A 40 -22.68 5.81 -9.78
CA ALA A 40 -21.92 4.87 -9.02
C ALA A 40 -20.72 4.54 -9.92
N GLY A 41 -19.59 5.17 -9.61
CA GLY A 41 -18.32 4.82 -10.21
C GLY A 41 -18.19 3.33 -10.01
N THR A 42 -18.23 2.59 -11.12
CA THR A 42 -17.65 1.26 -11.12
C THR A 42 -16.21 1.48 -10.78
N GLU A 43 -15.84 1.30 -9.51
CA GLU A 43 -14.45 1.14 -9.10
C GLU A 43 -13.95 0.02 -10.00
N GLN A 44 -13.16 0.43 -10.98
CA GLN A 44 -12.54 -0.48 -11.90
C GLN A 44 -11.68 -1.34 -10.99
N LEU A 45 -12.05 -2.61 -10.80
CA LEU A 45 -11.23 -3.62 -10.16
C LEU A 45 -10.02 -3.87 -11.07
N GLY A 46 -9.17 -2.84 -11.13
CA GLY A 46 -7.87 -2.82 -11.75
C GLY A 46 -6.91 -3.49 -10.79
N VAL A 47 -5.93 -4.17 -11.37
CA VAL A 47 -4.89 -4.79 -10.60
C VAL A 47 -4.07 -3.67 -9.94
N ARG A 48 -3.99 -3.66 -8.61
CA ARG A 48 -3.14 -2.74 -7.84
C ARG A 48 -1.70 -3.24 -7.89
N HIS A 49 -0.78 -2.38 -8.28
CA HIS A 49 0.65 -2.70 -8.29
C HIS A 49 1.33 -2.10 -7.06
N GLU A 50 1.99 -2.94 -6.27
CA GLU A 50 2.69 -2.50 -5.06
C GLU A 50 4.14 -2.96 -5.11
N LEU A 51 5.05 -2.12 -4.63
CA LEU A 51 6.47 -2.44 -4.52
C LEU A 51 6.84 -2.61 -3.06
N VAL A 52 7.55 -3.70 -2.75
CA VAL A 52 8.02 -4.02 -1.41
C VAL A 52 9.54 -4.00 -1.41
N PHE A 53 10.12 -2.92 -0.89
CA PHE A 53 11.55 -2.78 -0.69
C PHE A 53 11.94 -3.36 0.65
N VAL A 54 12.98 -4.19 0.66
CA VAL A 54 13.44 -4.88 1.87
C VAL A 54 14.93 -4.65 2.04
N ASP A 55 15.29 -3.92 3.09
CA ASP A 55 16.67 -3.67 3.45
C ASP A 55 17.38 -4.96 3.92
N ALA A 56 18.65 -5.12 3.54
CA ALA A 56 19.45 -6.28 3.90
C ALA A 56 19.72 -6.40 5.41
N GLY A 57 19.58 -5.31 6.17
CA GLY A 57 19.68 -5.31 7.61
C GLY A 57 18.49 -5.95 8.32
N VAL A 58 17.37 -6.18 7.63
CA VAL A 58 16.16 -6.74 8.24
C VAL A 58 16.34 -8.24 8.52
N ASP A 59 16.36 -8.58 9.82
CA ASP A 59 16.29 -9.95 10.28
C ASP A 59 14.93 -10.60 9.95
N ASP A 60 14.94 -11.91 9.66
CA ASP A 60 13.73 -12.69 9.35
C ASP A 60 12.82 -12.09 8.26
N ALA A 61 13.42 -11.35 7.31
CA ALA A 61 12.73 -10.64 6.24
C ALA A 61 11.67 -11.48 5.49
N ASP A 62 11.95 -12.75 5.21
CA ASP A 62 11.00 -13.63 4.50
C ASP A 62 9.72 -13.90 5.31
N THR A 63 9.83 -13.93 6.65
CA THR A 63 8.68 -14.07 7.55
C THR A 63 7.83 -12.80 7.53
N LEU A 64 8.47 -11.62 7.55
CA LEU A 64 7.79 -10.33 7.49
C LEU A 64 7.08 -10.13 6.14
N ILE A 65 7.74 -10.49 5.04
CA ILE A 65 7.14 -10.50 3.70
C ILE A 65 5.94 -11.45 3.68
N GLY A 66 6.08 -12.68 4.18
CA GLY A 66 4.97 -13.64 4.23
C GLY A 66 3.76 -13.07 4.98
N ALA A 67 3.99 -12.51 6.17
CA ALA A 67 2.93 -11.90 6.97
C ALA A 67 2.25 -10.71 6.28
N LEU A 68 3.00 -9.84 5.59
CA LEU A 68 2.45 -8.73 4.81
C LEU A 68 1.54 -9.23 3.67
N PHE A 69 1.86 -10.37 3.07
CA PHE A 69 1.07 -10.94 1.98
C PHE A 69 -0.14 -11.71 2.52
N ASP A 70 -0.01 -12.36 3.67
CA ASP A 70 -1.07 -13.13 4.32
C ASP A 70 -2.15 -12.24 4.96
N ASP A 71 -1.82 -11.04 5.46
CA ASP A 71 -2.81 -10.09 6.02
C ASP A 71 -3.85 -9.64 4.97
N THR A 72 -3.54 -9.87 3.69
CA THR A 72 -4.39 -9.50 2.55
C THR A 72 -5.25 -10.64 2.00
N GLU A 73 -5.54 -11.66 2.82
CA GLU A 73 -6.53 -12.71 2.47
C GLU A 73 -7.92 -12.09 2.19
N GLY A 74 -8.12 -11.64 0.95
CA GLY A 74 -9.29 -10.89 0.49
C GLY A 74 -9.01 -9.99 -0.71
N ASP A 75 -7.74 -9.67 -0.97
CA ASP A 75 -7.31 -8.65 -1.94
C ASP A 75 -7.04 -9.26 -3.34
N ALA A 76 -8.09 -9.89 -3.89
CA ALA A 76 -8.07 -10.47 -5.23
C ALA A 76 -7.89 -9.37 -6.29
N GLY A 77 -6.65 -8.94 -6.51
CA GLY A 77 -6.33 -7.80 -7.36
C GLY A 77 -4.99 -7.13 -7.07
N VAL A 78 -4.25 -7.50 -6.02
CA VAL A 78 -2.94 -6.90 -5.74
C VAL A 78 -1.80 -7.73 -6.32
N LEU A 79 -0.91 -7.08 -7.06
CA LEU A 79 0.38 -7.62 -7.49
C LEU A 79 1.50 -6.91 -6.75
N ARG A 80 2.18 -7.66 -5.88
CA ARG A 80 3.34 -7.18 -5.13
C ARG A 80 4.64 -7.67 -5.76
N GLU A 81 5.58 -6.76 -5.97
CA GLU A 81 6.95 -7.07 -6.39
C GLU A 81 7.92 -6.76 -5.26
N VAL A 82 8.71 -7.76 -4.86
CA VAL A 82 9.72 -7.61 -3.81
C VAL A 82 11.08 -7.25 -4.42
N ILE A 83 11.68 -6.17 -3.92
CA ILE A 83 12.99 -5.67 -4.33
C ILE A 83 13.88 -5.61 -3.09
N ARG A 84 15.04 -6.27 -3.12
CA ARG A 84 15.99 -6.23 -1.99
C ARG A 84 17.01 -5.12 -2.18
N ILE A 85 17.30 -4.40 -1.10
CA ILE A 85 18.36 -3.39 -1.04
C ILE A 85 19.55 -4.05 -0.34
N GLY A 86 20.68 -4.17 -1.05
CA GLY A 86 21.91 -4.73 -0.50
C GLY A 86 22.56 -3.81 0.53
N ALA A 87 23.29 -4.41 1.48
CA ALA A 87 23.92 -3.67 2.59
C ALA A 87 24.93 -2.59 2.14
N ASP A 88 25.56 -2.77 0.98
CA ASP A 88 26.52 -1.82 0.40
C ASP A 88 25.90 -0.90 -0.68
N GLU A 89 24.60 -1.03 -0.94
CA GLU A 89 23.90 -0.26 -1.97
C GLU A 89 23.37 1.06 -1.43
N ASP A 90 23.26 2.06 -2.30
CA ASP A 90 22.53 3.28 -1.99
C ASP A 90 21.04 3.01 -2.14
N GLY A 91 20.34 2.75 -1.03
CA GLY A 91 18.94 2.33 -1.10
C GLY A 91 17.99 3.38 -1.66
N ILE A 92 18.27 4.68 -1.45
CA ILE A 92 17.51 5.76 -2.11
C ILE A 92 17.66 5.65 -3.64
N ALA A 93 18.86 5.35 -4.13
CA ALA A 93 19.09 5.16 -5.55
C ALA A 93 18.40 3.90 -6.10
N VAL A 94 18.42 2.80 -5.33
CA VAL A 94 17.72 1.55 -5.70
C VAL A 94 16.21 1.80 -5.84
N ILE A 95 15.58 2.47 -4.87
CA ILE A 95 14.15 2.82 -4.93
C ILE A 95 13.86 3.70 -6.13
N SER A 96 14.67 4.74 -6.34
CA SER A 96 14.50 5.66 -7.46
C SER A 96 14.57 4.94 -8.81
N GLN A 97 15.57 4.07 -8.99
CA GLN A 97 15.74 3.29 -10.21
C GLN A 97 14.62 2.28 -10.42
N ALA A 98 14.14 1.66 -9.34
CA ALA A 98 13.02 0.74 -9.41
C ALA A 98 11.74 1.44 -9.85
N LEU A 99 11.48 2.67 -9.40
CA LEU A 99 10.30 3.45 -9.76
C LEU A 99 10.41 4.11 -11.15
N GLU A 100 11.63 4.30 -11.67
CA GLU A 100 11.85 4.98 -12.94
C GLU A 100 11.07 4.31 -14.10
N GLY A 101 10.24 5.11 -14.78
CA GLY A 101 9.45 4.67 -15.94
C GLY A 101 8.24 3.80 -15.60
N ARG A 102 7.94 3.55 -14.33
CA ARG A 102 6.68 2.93 -13.88
C ARG A 102 5.57 3.98 -13.79
N THR A 103 4.33 3.52 -13.78
CA THR A 103 3.13 4.33 -13.52
C THR A 103 2.16 3.50 -12.71
N ASP A 104 1.18 4.17 -12.08
CA ASP A 104 0.07 3.54 -11.36
C ASP A 104 0.51 2.58 -10.23
N VAL A 105 1.65 2.89 -9.58
CA VAL A 105 2.07 2.20 -8.37
C VAL A 105 1.16 2.64 -7.23
N ALA A 106 0.38 1.69 -6.70
CA ALA A 106 -0.61 1.92 -5.64
C ALA A 106 0.03 2.02 -4.26
N ALA A 107 1.14 1.32 -4.01
CA ALA A 107 1.85 1.46 -2.75
C ALA A 107 3.35 1.15 -2.88
N VAL A 108 4.14 1.80 -2.03
CA VAL A 108 5.54 1.51 -1.79
C VAL A 108 5.72 1.15 -0.32
N HIS A 109 6.01 -0.12 -0.06
CA HIS A 109 6.33 -0.64 1.26
C HIS A 109 7.85 -0.67 1.43
N ILE A 110 8.37 -0.12 2.52
CA ILE A 110 9.80 -0.10 2.83
C ILE A 110 10.00 -0.78 4.17
N LEU A 111 10.56 -1.99 4.16
CA LEU A 111 10.91 -2.75 5.36
C LEU A 111 12.39 -2.52 5.67
N SER A 112 12.66 -1.91 6.82
CA SER A 112 14.04 -1.65 7.24
C SER A 112 14.17 -1.55 8.76
N HIS A 113 15.41 -1.42 9.23
CA HIS A 113 15.63 -0.81 10.54
C HIS A 113 15.37 0.69 10.48
N GLY A 114 14.99 1.23 11.63
CA GLY A 114 14.72 2.64 11.80
C GLY A 114 15.07 3.12 13.20
N SER A 115 15.05 4.43 13.35
CA SER A 115 15.01 5.14 14.62
C SER A 115 14.34 6.48 14.40
N ALA A 116 14.07 7.22 15.46
CA ALA A 116 13.52 8.57 15.41
C ALA A 116 14.12 9.46 14.29
N GLY A 117 13.35 9.72 13.23
CA GLY A 117 13.77 10.56 12.10
C GLY A 117 14.76 9.94 11.12
N ARG A 118 14.94 8.61 11.12
CA ARG A 118 15.89 7.91 10.26
C ARG A 118 15.39 6.51 9.87
N VAL A 119 15.48 6.20 8.58
CA VAL A 119 15.23 4.87 7.99
C VAL A 119 16.53 4.40 7.34
N GLU A 120 17.03 3.22 7.70
CA GLU A 120 18.24 2.65 7.11
C GLU A 120 17.93 1.98 5.76
N LEU A 121 18.70 2.28 4.71
CA LEU A 121 18.49 1.73 3.37
C LEU A 121 19.85 1.41 2.74
N GLY A 122 20.35 0.20 2.99
CA GLY A 122 21.67 -0.27 2.60
C GLY A 122 22.77 0.55 3.27
N ALA A 123 23.62 1.16 2.46
CA ALA A 123 24.69 2.04 2.89
C ALA A 123 24.25 3.50 3.09
N THR A 124 22.97 3.83 2.84
CA THR A 124 22.42 5.17 3.04
C THR A 124 21.29 5.18 4.06
N ALA A 125 20.88 6.39 4.47
CA ALA A 125 19.75 6.56 5.35
C ALA A 125 18.82 7.64 4.80
N LEU A 126 17.51 7.38 4.86
CA LEU A 126 16.49 8.37 4.58
C LEU A 126 16.20 9.14 5.88
N SER A 127 16.53 10.42 5.89
CA SER A 127 16.43 11.34 7.02
C SER A 127 16.10 12.75 6.53
N GLY A 128 15.83 13.69 7.42
CA GLY A 128 15.57 15.08 7.02
C GLY A 128 16.71 15.71 6.20
N GLU A 129 17.96 15.35 6.51
CA GLU A 129 19.14 15.83 5.77
C GLU A 129 19.20 15.26 4.35
N THR A 130 19.04 13.94 4.21
CA THR A 130 19.11 13.30 2.89
C THR A 130 17.88 13.62 2.05
N LEU A 131 16.72 13.82 2.68
CA LEU A 131 15.51 14.30 2.03
C LEU A 131 15.73 15.67 1.39
N PHE A 132 16.36 16.60 2.10
CA PHE A 132 16.72 17.90 1.54
C PHE A 132 17.79 17.77 0.45
N ALA A 133 18.87 17.02 0.71
CA ALA A 133 19.99 16.89 -0.21
C ALA A 133 19.61 16.18 -1.53
N ARG A 134 18.59 15.33 -1.49
CA ARG A 134 18.14 14.49 -2.62
C ARG A 134 16.69 14.75 -3.02
N ALA A 135 16.16 15.94 -2.69
CA ALA A 135 14.75 16.28 -2.88
C ALA A 135 14.24 15.98 -4.30
N ALA A 136 15.01 16.31 -5.34
CA ALA A 136 14.61 16.05 -6.72
C ALA A 136 14.52 14.55 -7.05
N GLN A 137 15.43 13.74 -6.52
CA GLN A 137 15.46 12.29 -6.72
C GLN A 137 14.30 11.60 -5.98
N ILE A 138 13.98 12.08 -4.77
CA ILE A 138 12.86 11.55 -3.99
C ILE A 138 11.53 12.03 -4.59
N ALA A 139 11.46 13.28 -5.07
CA ALA A 139 10.25 13.79 -5.72
C ALA A 139 9.90 13.01 -7.00
N SER A 140 10.89 12.53 -7.75
CA SER A 140 10.63 11.69 -8.93
C SER A 140 10.04 10.33 -8.59
N TRP A 141 9.98 9.92 -7.32
CA TRP A 141 9.22 8.74 -6.93
C TRP A 141 7.73 8.95 -7.22
N GLY A 142 7.23 10.16 -6.95
CA GLY A 142 5.83 10.54 -7.21
C GLY A 142 5.38 10.39 -8.66
N ASP A 143 6.32 10.50 -9.62
CA ASP A 143 6.01 10.32 -11.04
C ASP A 143 5.51 8.90 -11.38
N ALA A 144 5.88 7.91 -10.55
CA ALA A 144 5.45 6.53 -10.70
C ALA A 144 4.21 6.16 -9.88
N LEU A 145 3.89 6.98 -8.87
CA LEU A 145 2.81 6.71 -7.92
C LEU A 145 1.44 7.04 -8.51
N SER A 146 0.45 6.26 -8.14
CA SER A 146 -0.95 6.60 -8.39
C SER A 146 -1.40 7.80 -7.52
N ALA A 147 -2.53 8.40 -7.86
CA ALA A 147 -3.04 9.60 -7.15
C ALA A 147 -3.37 9.33 -5.67
N ASP A 148 -3.76 8.10 -5.35
CA ASP A 148 -4.13 7.65 -4.01
C ASP A 148 -3.08 6.68 -3.46
N ALA A 149 -1.81 6.84 -3.87
CA ALA A 149 -0.75 5.93 -3.48
C ALA A 149 -0.28 6.17 -2.04
N ASP A 150 0.08 5.07 -1.39
CA ASP A 150 0.67 5.09 -0.05
C ASP A 150 2.19 4.82 -0.09
N VAL A 151 2.94 5.50 0.76
CA VAL A 151 4.32 5.12 1.12
C VAL A 151 4.33 4.69 2.57
N LEU A 152 4.65 3.42 2.80
CA LEU A 152 4.52 2.75 4.09
C LEU A 152 5.92 2.40 4.60
N LEU A 153 6.37 3.08 5.65
CA LEU A 153 7.69 2.91 6.26
C LEU A 153 7.61 1.97 7.46
N TYR A 154 8.04 0.73 7.25
CA TYR A 154 8.13 -0.26 8.31
C TYR A 154 9.53 -0.25 8.92
N GLY A 155 9.74 0.64 9.89
CA GLY A 155 10.98 0.73 10.65
C GLY A 155 10.73 1.32 12.03
N CYS A 156 11.46 0.84 13.04
CA CYS A 156 11.18 1.15 14.43
C CYS A 156 11.25 2.65 14.74
N ASP A 157 10.25 3.16 15.46
CA ASP A 157 10.21 4.52 16.03
C ASP A 157 10.44 5.66 15.03
N VAL A 158 10.24 5.44 13.72
CA VAL A 158 10.58 6.42 12.67
C VAL A 158 9.81 7.71 12.90
N ALA A 159 8.51 7.63 13.21
CA ALA A 159 7.62 8.77 13.45
C ALA A 159 7.50 9.19 14.94
N ALA A 160 8.19 8.51 15.86
CA ALA A 160 8.04 8.73 17.30
C ALA A 160 8.48 10.14 17.75
N SER A 161 9.39 10.79 17.01
CA SER A 161 9.92 12.12 17.33
C SER A 161 9.37 13.24 16.44
N ALA A 162 9.61 14.49 16.82
CA ALA A 162 9.29 15.63 15.96
C ALA A 162 10.06 15.61 14.64
N ASP A 163 11.33 15.17 14.67
CA ASP A 163 12.15 14.99 13.47
C ASP A 163 11.61 13.84 12.61
N GLY A 164 11.09 12.79 13.24
CA GLY A 164 10.36 11.70 12.61
C GLY A 164 9.14 12.15 11.83
N ARG A 165 8.23 12.87 12.50
CA ARG A 165 7.06 13.45 11.85
C ARG A 165 7.42 14.45 10.74
N ALA A 166 8.51 15.20 10.91
CA ALA A 166 9.01 16.10 9.87
C ALA A 166 9.57 15.33 8.66
N LEU A 167 10.24 14.20 8.86
CA LEU A 167 10.67 13.30 7.79
C LEU A 167 9.47 12.76 7.01
N VAL A 168 8.47 12.20 7.70
CA VAL A 168 7.23 11.67 7.10
C VAL A 168 6.51 12.75 6.29
N GLY A 169 6.28 13.93 6.88
CA GLY A 169 5.65 15.05 6.18
C GLY A 169 6.48 15.60 5.03
N GLY A 170 7.81 15.54 5.11
CA GLY A 170 8.71 15.90 4.02
C GLY A 170 8.62 14.93 2.84
N LEU A 171 8.51 13.64 3.12
CA LEU A 171 8.30 12.62 2.09
C LEU A 171 6.98 12.84 1.38
N ALA A 172 5.89 12.98 2.13
CA ALA A 172 4.56 13.22 1.58
C ALA A 172 4.54 14.45 0.65
N GLN A 173 5.20 15.53 1.06
CA GLN A 173 5.28 16.74 0.23
C GLN A 173 6.09 16.56 -1.06
N LEU A 174 7.15 15.73 -1.03
CA LEU A 174 7.98 15.51 -2.22
C LEU A 174 7.33 14.53 -3.19
N THR A 175 6.75 13.43 -2.68
CA THR A 175 6.19 12.36 -3.51
C THR A 175 4.74 12.62 -3.90
N GLY A 176 4.02 13.47 -3.16
CA GLY A 176 2.59 13.70 -3.33
C GLY A 176 1.71 12.54 -2.85
N ALA A 177 2.30 11.54 -2.21
CA ALA A 177 1.61 10.38 -1.65
C ALA A 177 1.27 10.58 -0.18
N ASP A 178 0.30 9.81 0.30
CA ASP A 178 0.11 9.62 1.73
C ASP A 178 1.27 8.79 2.28
N VAL A 179 1.80 9.19 3.45
CA VAL A 179 2.96 8.53 4.06
C VAL A 179 2.62 8.15 5.48
N ALA A 180 2.71 6.86 5.77
CA ALA A 180 2.57 6.33 7.12
C ALA A 180 3.88 5.66 7.54
N ALA A 181 4.21 5.76 8.82
CA ALA A 181 5.43 5.21 9.35
C ALA A 181 5.20 4.71 10.77
N SER A 182 5.88 3.63 11.13
CA SER A 182 5.76 3.12 12.49
C SER A 182 6.27 4.13 13.52
N ASP A 183 5.55 4.23 14.63
CA ASP A 183 6.00 4.92 15.83
C ASP A 183 6.48 3.95 16.93
N ASP A 184 6.36 2.63 16.71
CA ASP A 184 6.91 1.56 17.56
C ASP A 184 7.58 0.41 16.77
N LEU A 185 7.78 -0.78 17.38
CA LEU A 185 8.39 -1.95 16.74
C LEU A 185 7.44 -2.55 15.69
N THR A 186 7.79 -2.46 14.40
CA THR A 186 7.01 -3.12 13.34
C THR A 186 7.21 -4.63 13.31
N GLY A 187 6.12 -5.38 13.11
CA GLY A 187 6.21 -6.78 12.69
C GLY A 187 4.97 -7.61 12.97
N ALA A 188 5.02 -8.89 12.61
CA ALA A 188 3.99 -9.84 13.00
C ALA A 188 3.85 -9.90 14.52
N ALA A 189 2.64 -10.08 15.05
CA ALA A 189 2.39 -10.26 16.49
C ALA A 189 3.26 -11.38 17.12
N ALA A 190 3.78 -12.30 16.31
CA ALA A 190 4.74 -13.34 16.68
C ALA A 190 6.16 -12.83 17.04
N LEU A 191 6.56 -11.65 16.57
CA LEU A 191 7.85 -11.00 16.84
C LEU A 191 7.72 -9.80 17.79
N GLY A 192 6.51 -9.55 18.32
CA GLY A 192 6.25 -8.53 19.34
C GLY A 192 5.99 -7.12 18.80
N GLY A 193 5.77 -6.98 17.49
CA GLY A 193 5.26 -5.77 16.85
C GLY A 193 3.82 -5.93 16.38
N ASP A 194 3.18 -4.83 16.00
CA ASP A 194 2.00 -4.86 15.15
C ASP A 194 2.30 -4.19 13.80
N TRP A 195 1.36 -4.36 12.87
CA TRP A 195 1.43 -3.76 11.54
C TRP A 195 0.66 -2.43 11.49
N GLU A 196 0.27 -1.89 12.65
CA GLU A 196 -0.47 -0.64 12.73
C GLU A 196 0.52 0.50 12.46
N LEU A 197 0.16 1.38 11.53
CA LEU A 197 0.95 2.55 11.18
C LEU A 197 0.14 3.77 11.64
N GLU A 198 0.77 4.69 12.38
CA GLU A 198 0.14 5.89 12.95
C GLU A 198 0.44 7.19 12.17
#